data_AF-F3CIX3-F1
#
_entry.id   AF-F3CIX3-F1
#
_cell.length_a   1.000
_cell.length_b   1.000
_cell.length_c   1.000
_cell.angle_alpha   90.00
_cell.angle_beta   90.00
_cell.angle_gamma   90.00
#
_symmetry.space_group_name_H-M   'P 1'
#
loop_
_entity.id
_entity.type
_entity.pdbx_description
1 polymer ?
#
loop_
_entity_poly.entity_id
_entity_poly.type
_entity_poly.pdbx_seq_one_letter_code
_entity_poly.pdbx_strand_id
1 'polypeptide(L)' 'PSPIASLGLGMMVVGLAFKLSLVPFHLWTPDVYEGAPAT' A
#
# COMPACT_ATOMS: atom_id res chain seq x y z
N PRO A 1 -10.71 22.42 4.85
CA PRO A 1 -10.72 20.99 5.25
C PRO A 1 -10.15 20.87 6.67
N SER A 2 -10.66 19.97 7.52
CA SER A 2 -10.09 19.79 8.86
C SER A 2 -8.75 19.03 8.77
N PRO A 3 -7.70 19.43 9.50
CA PRO A 3 -6.39 18.78 9.43
C PRO A 3 -6.43 17.27 9.72
N ILE A 4 -7.32 16.85 10.63
CA ILE A 4 -7.53 15.44 10.99
C ILE A 4 -8.13 14.65 9.82
N ALA A 5 -9.09 15.22 9.09
CA ALA A 5 -9.68 14.54 7.92
C ALA A 5 -8.65 14.36 6.80
N SER A 6 -7.80 15.37 6.57
CA SER A 6 -6.71 15.27 5.59
C SER A 6 -5.69 14.20 5.95
N LEU A 7 -5.32 14.09 7.24
CA LEU A 7 -4.44 13.02 7.72
C LEU A 7 -5.09 11.64 7.55
N GLY A 8 -6.36 11.49 7.94
CA GLY A 8 -7.12 10.24 7.78
C GLY A 8 -7.19 9.78 6.33
N LEU A 9 -7.48 10.71 5.40
CA LEU A 9 -7.48 10.42 3.97
C LEU A 9 -6.08 10.00 3.48
N GLY A 10 -5.02 10.66 3.95
CA GLY A 10 -3.64 10.27 3.64
C GLY A 10 -3.32 8.83 4.08
N MET A 11 -3.72 8.45 5.30
CA MET A 11 -3.54 7.08 5.81
C MET A 11 -4.32 6.05 4.98
N MET A 12 -5.54 6.37 4.55
CA MET A 12 -6.31 5.49 3.64
C MET A 12 -5.59 5.31 2.31
N VAL A 13 -5.07 6.40 1.72
CA VAL A 13 -4.34 6.36 0.45
C VAL A 13 -3.08 5.49 0.58
N VAL A 14 -2.34 5.57 1.69
CA VAL A 14 -1.18 4.70 1.94
C VAL A 14 -1.58 3.21 1.94
N GLY A 15 -2.66 2.85 2.63
CA GLY A 15 -3.14 1.46 2.65
C GLY A 15 -3.59 0.95 1.28
N LEU A 16 -4.28 1.78 0.51
CA LEU A 16 -4.70 1.45 -0.85
C LEU A 16 -3.49 1.31 -1.79
N ALA A 17 -2.51 2.21 -1.69
CA ALA A 17 -1.30 2.18 -2.51
C ALA A 17 -0.44 0.95 -2.21
N PHE A 18 -0.34 0.51 -0.95
CA PHE A 18 0.27 -0.76 -0.57
C PHE A 18 -0.42 -1.96 -1.25
N LYS A 19 -1.76 -2.03 -1.17
CA LYS A 19 -2.54 -3.14 -1.73
C LYS A 19 -2.40 -3.24 -3.26
N LEU A 20 -2.30 -2.10 -3.93
CA LEU A 20 -2.12 -2.00 -5.38
C LEU A 20 -0.64 -2.06 -5.81
N SER A 21 0.31 -2.22 -4.88
CA SER A 21 1.75 -2.25 -5.17
C SER A 21 2.27 -1.00 -5.89
N LEU A 22 1.79 0.20 -5.53
CA LEU A 22 2.22 1.46 -6.13
C LEU A 22 3.51 1.99 -5.49
N VAL A 23 4.32 2.75 -6.23
CA VAL A 23 5.51 3.45 -5.69
C VAL A 23 5.07 4.51 -4.66
N PRO A 24 5.73 4.63 -3.48
CA PRO A 24 6.88 3.87 -2.95
C PRO A 24 6.53 2.63 -2.11
N PHE A 25 5.27 2.20 -2.07
CA PHE A 25 4.74 1.13 -1.20
C PHE A 25 4.74 -0.28 -1.85
N HIS A 26 5.68 -0.54 -2.77
CA HIS A 26 5.73 -1.75 -3.60
C HIS A 26 6.84 -2.74 -3.20
N LEU A 27 7.62 -2.44 -2.16
CA LEU A 27 8.82 -3.23 -1.83
C LEU A 27 8.51 -4.69 -1.45
N TRP A 28 7.35 -4.94 -0.84
CA TRP A 28 6.91 -6.28 -0.44
C TRP A 28 6.52 -7.18 -1.63
N THR A 29 6.17 -6.56 -2.75
CA THR A 29 5.57 -7.20 -3.92
C THR A 29 6.47 -8.32 -4.49
N PRO A 30 7.76 -8.10 -4.82
CA PRO A 30 8.63 -9.17 -5.33
C PRO A 30 8.78 -10.33 -4.35
N ASP A 31 9.06 -10.05 -3.07
CA ASP A 31 9.30 -11.08 -2.06
C ASP A 31 8.08 -12.00 -1.86
N VAL A 32 6.87 -11.43 -1.88
CA VAL A 32 5.63 -12.21 -1.75
C VAL A 32 5.28 -12.97 -3.02
N TYR A 33 5.56 -12.41 -4.20
CA TYR A 33 5.38 -13.15 -5.47
C TYR A 33 6.33 -14.34 -5.59
N GLU A 34 7.57 -14.21 -5.13
CA GLU A 34 8.54 -15.30 -5.12
C GLU A 34 8.22 -16.35 -4.03
N GLY A 35 7.82 -15.90 -2.85
CA GLY A 35 7.55 -16.78 -1.71
C GLY A 35 6.19 -17.49 -1.74
N ALA A 36 5.21 -17.03 -2.53
CA ALA A 36 3.90 -17.65 -2.62
C ALA A 36 3.91 -18.94 -3.46
N PRO A 37 3.13 -19.98 -3.11
CA PRO A 37 2.98 -21.15 -3.96
C PRO A 37 2.47 -20.77 -5.35
N ALA A 38 3.15 -21.22 -6.40
CA ALA A 38 2.81 -20.88 -7.77
C ALA A 38 1.44 -21.45 -8.22
N THR A 39 0.98 -22.52 -7.56
CA THR A 39 -0.16 -23.39 -7.89
C THR A 39 -0.15 -23.97 -9.30
#